data_AF-A0A1Q7UU30-F1
#
_entry.id   AF-A0A1Q7UU30-F1
#
_cell.length_a   1.000
_cell.length_b   1.000
_cell.length_c   1.000
_cell.angle_alpha   90.00
_cell.angle_beta   90.00
_cell.angle_gamma   90.00
#
_symmetry.space_group_name_H-M   'P 1'
#
loop_
_entity.id
_entity.type
_entity.pdbx_description
1 polymer ?
#
loop_
_entity_poly.entity_id
_entity_poly.type
_entity_poly.pdbx_seq_one_letter_code
_entity_poly.pdbx_strand_id
1 'polypeptide(L)'
;MQRIQPRGPYYLGGMCEGARIAFDMARILEARGEEVALLVIFDTWVIENSQIRFLWKIDYYSGRFKDFWRMALSEKRNTIRKWLRDRGNRRVSGNNVPRSEWPAAYWPGPSFVPPKIGGKITVLKRPNQPYYYVNDPHMGWGARTTGKVELQLIEVNTRKHILLLREPHVSQLAEKLAGSLRRARMRDSEQVIATAVHS
;
A
#
# COMPACT_ATOMS: atom_id res chain seq x y z
N MET A 1 10.01 -15.97 -9.25
CA MET A 1 11.14 -15.01 -9.15
C MET A 1 12.49 -15.71 -9.31
N GLN A 2 12.88 -16.62 -8.40
CA GLN A 2 14.19 -17.29 -8.45
C GLN A 2 14.47 -18.17 -9.67
N ARG A 3 13.43 -18.61 -10.40
CA ARG A 3 13.62 -19.26 -11.71
C ARG A 3 14.18 -18.32 -12.80
N ILE A 4 13.89 -17.02 -12.70
CA ILE A 4 14.30 -16.00 -13.68
C ILE A 4 15.58 -15.30 -13.21
N GLN A 5 15.63 -14.94 -11.93
CA GLN A 5 16.80 -14.35 -11.30
C GLN A 5 17.15 -15.18 -10.06
N PRO A 6 18.05 -16.17 -10.17
CA PRO A 6 18.35 -17.12 -9.08
C PRO A 6 18.98 -16.50 -7.85
N ARG A 7 19.75 -15.41 -8.03
CA ARG A 7 20.47 -14.71 -6.97
C ARG A 7 20.20 -13.21 -7.03
N GLY A 8 20.26 -12.56 -5.88
CA GLY A 8 20.21 -11.11 -5.77
C GLY A 8 21.36 -10.39 -6.51
N PRO A 9 21.35 -9.05 -6.48
CA PRO A 9 20.39 -8.23 -5.76
C PRO A 9 19.03 -8.09 -6.46
N TYR A 10 17.97 -8.14 -5.67
CA TYR A 10 16.60 -8.02 -6.14
C TYR A 10 16.08 -6.58 -6.09
N TYR A 11 15.27 -6.24 -7.10
CA TYR A 11 14.62 -4.93 -7.23
C TYR A 11 13.11 -5.15 -7.25
N LEU A 12 12.42 -4.74 -6.19
CA LEU A 12 11.01 -4.97 -5.97
C LEU A 12 10.27 -3.64 -5.85
N GLY A 13 8.99 -3.64 -6.20
CA GLY A 13 8.12 -2.52 -5.91
C GLY A 13 6.67 -2.79 -6.22
N GLY A 14 5.78 -1.93 -5.70
CA GLY A 14 4.36 -2.13 -5.88
C GLY A 14 3.48 -0.98 -5.39
N MET A 15 2.24 -1.00 -5.87
CA MET A 15 1.16 -0.07 -5.55
C MET A 15 -0.03 -0.85 -5.00
N CYS A 16 -0.77 -0.29 -4.05
CA CYS A 16 -1.95 -0.90 -3.46
C CYS A 16 -1.60 -2.30 -2.89
N GLU A 17 -2.36 -3.34 -3.22
CA GLU A 17 -2.02 -4.73 -2.83
C GLU A 17 -0.61 -5.17 -3.30
N GLY A 18 -0.13 -4.65 -4.42
CA GLY A 18 1.22 -4.93 -4.92
C GLY A 18 2.32 -4.47 -3.98
N ALA A 19 2.09 -3.40 -3.21
CA ALA A 19 3.05 -2.92 -2.20
C ALA A 19 3.24 -3.94 -1.08
N ARG A 20 2.14 -4.54 -0.61
CA ARG A 20 2.16 -5.60 0.40
C ARG A 20 2.85 -6.85 -0.11
N ILE A 21 2.52 -7.28 -1.33
CA ILE A 21 3.17 -8.43 -1.98
C ILE A 21 4.67 -8.21 -2.13
N ALA A 22 5.09 -7.03 -2.62
CA ALA A 22 6.50 -6.70 -2.78
C ALA A 22 7.24 -6.71 -1.43
N PHE A 23 6.61 -6.19 -0.37
CA PHE A 23 7.17 -6.24 0.99
C PHE A 23 7.32 -7.66 1.52
N ASP A 24 6.28 -8.49 1.40
CA ASP A 24 6.33 -9.89 1.85
C ASP A 24 7.37 -10.69 1.06
N MET A 25 7.50 -10.43 -0.25
CA MET A 25 8.56 -11.00 -1.08
C MET A 25 9.95 -10.57 -0.58
N ALA A 26 10.16 -9.29 -0.27
CA ALA A 26 11.42 -8.81 0.26
C ALA A 26 11.80 -9.53 1.57
N ARG A 27 10.83 -9.70 2.49
CA ARG A 27 11.03 -10.46 3.74
C ARG A 27 11.45 -11.89 3.50
N ILE A 28 10.77 -12.59 2.57
CA ILE A 28 11.08 -13.99 2.25
C ILE A 28 12.48 -14.10 1.66
N LEU A 29 12.90 -13.15 0.82
CA LEU A 29 14.24 -13.13 0.22
C LEU A 29 15.32 -12.86 1.26
N GLU A 30 15.16 -11.84 2.10
CA GLU A 30 16.11 -11.54 3.18
C GLU A 30 16.24 -12.69 4.18
N ALA A 31 15.13 -13.33 4.56
CA ALA A 31 15.14 -14.49 5.44
C ALA A 31 15.88 -15.71 4.84
N ARG A 32 16.06 -15.72 3.52
CA ARG A 32 16.85 -16.73 2.79
C ARG A 32 18.30 -16.29 2.55
N GLY A 33 18.72 -15.15 3.10
CA GLY A 33 20.04 -14.57 2.90
C GLY A 33 20.24 -13.93 1.52
N GLU A 34 19.17 -13.68 0.78
CA GLU A 34 19.24 -12.99 -0.50
C GLU A 34 19.13 -11.47 -0.32
N GLU A 35 19.88 -10.71 -1.12
CA GLU A 35 19.88 -9.25 -1.04
C GLU A 35 18.72 -8.63 -1.82
N VAL A 36 18.04 -7.66 -1.20
CA VAL A 36 17.05 -6.78 -1.86
C VAL A 36 17.61 -5.36 -1.90
N ALA A 37 18.30 -5.01 -2.99
CA ALA A 37 18.96 -3.71 -3.13
C ALA A 37 17.97 -2.53 -3.25
N LEU A 38 16.72 -2.81 -3.64
CA LEU A 38 15.68 -1.79 -3.75
C LEU A 38 14.28 -2.37 -3.51
N LEU A 39 13.56 -1.82 -2.54
CA LEU A 39 12.11 -1.97 -2.39
C LEU A 39 11.44 -0.60 -2.54
N VAL A 40 10.60 -0.43 -3.56
CA VAL A 40 9.88 0.84 -3.82
C VAL A 40 8.38 0.69 -3.61
N ILE A 41 7.80 1.54 -2.77
CA ILE A 41 6.36 1.61 -2.54
C ILE A 41 5.79 2.85 -3.24
N PHE A 42 4.76 2.64 -4.07
CA PHE A 42 4.10 3.71 -4.81
C PHE A 42 2.82 4.14 -4.10
N ASP A 43 2.86 5.31 -3.43
CA ASP A 43 1.74 6.00 -2.79
C ASP A 43 0.77 5.10 -2.00
N THR A 44 1.30 4.13 -1.27
CA THR A 44 0.49 3.13 -0.58
C THR A 44 0.79 3.15 0.90
N TRP A 45 -0.24 3.27 1.74
CA TRP A 45 -0.12 3.11 3.18
C TRP A 45 -0.01 1.64 3.55
N VAL A 46 0.67 1.33 4.66
CA VAL A 46 0.48 0.03 5.31
C VAL A 46 -1.00 -0.15 5.69
N ILE A 47 -1.51 -1.37 5.70
CA ILE A 47 -2.93 -1.63 5.97
C ILE A 47 -3.22 -1.46 7.46
N GLU A 48 -2.35 -2.03 8.28
CA GLU A 48 -2.56 -2.21 9.71
C GLU A 48 -2.28 -0.91 10.46
N ASN A 49 -3.26 -0.49 11.27
CA ASN A 49 -3.18 0.66 12.17
C ASN A 49 -2.81 2.00 11.49
N SER A 50 -3.02 2.13 10.18
CA SER A 50 -2.75 3.37 9.43
C SER A 50 -3.94 4.32 9.39
N GLN A 51 -5.16 3.83 9.59
CA GLN A 51 -6.40 4.62 9.48
C GLN A 51 -7.01 4.90 10.86
N ILE A 52 -7.41 6.15 11.07
CA ILE A 52 -8.19 6.57 12.23
C ILE A 52 -9.64 6.09 12.00
N ARG A 53 -10.02 5.03 12.73
CA ARG A 53 -11.29 4.30 12.54
C ARG A 53 -12.54 5.19 12.51
N PHE A 54 -12.58 6.21 13.36
CA PHE A 54 -13.70 7.15 13.43
C PHE A 54 -13.77 8.05 12.20
N LEU A 55 -12.65 8.66 11.79
CA LEU A 55 -12.58 9.52 10.61
C LEU A 55 -12.87 8.74 9.33
N TRP A 56 -12.34 7.52 9.21
CA TRP A 56 -12.64 6.64 8.09
C TRP A 56 -14.13 6.29 8.01
N LYS A 57 -14.79 6.00 9.15
CA LYS A 57 -16.24 5.79 9.18
C LYS A 57 -17.01 7.03 8.72
N ILE A 58 -16.63 8.22 9.20
CA ILE A 58 -17.25 9.47 8.75
C ILE A 58 -17.12 9.61 7.23
N ASP A 59 -15.91 9.43 6.69
CA ASP A 59 -15.66 9.50 5.26
C ASP A 59 -16.55 8.52 4.48
N TYR A 60 -16.53 7.24 4.88
CA TYR A 60 -17.28 6.17 4.25
C TYR A 60 -18.80 6.42 4.25
N TYR A 61 -19.38 6.76 5.40
CA TYR A 61 -20.83 6.99 5.50
C TYR A 61 -21.26 8.31 4.87
N SER A 62 -20.42 9.35 4.92
CA SER A 62 -20.71 10.62 4.26
C SER A 62 -20.71 10.49 2.73
N GLY A 63 -19.81 9.70 2.15
CA GLY A 63 -19.80 9.37 0.73
C GLY A 63 -21.08 8.63 0.32
N ARG A 64 -21.43 7.57 1.05
CA ARG A 64 -22.66 6.79 0.83
C ARG A 64 -23.91 7.64 0.93
N PHE A 65 -23.94 8.56 1.88
CA PHE A 65 -25.04 9.51 2.04
C PHE A 65 -25.11 10.43 0.83
N LYS A 66 -24.01 11.08 0.43
CA LYS A 66 -23.98 11.95 -0.76
C LYS A 66 -24.44 11.22 -2.03
N ASP A 67 -23.97 9.99 -2.24
CA ASP A 67 -24.37 9.18 -3.38
C ASP A 67 -25.87 8.88 -3.34
N PHE A 68 -26.38 8.46 -2.18
CA PHE A 68 -27.82 8.23 -1.98
C PHE A 68 -28.66 9.48 -2.25
N TRP A 69 -28.22 10.66 -1.81
CA TRP A 69 -28.94 11.91 -2.04
C TRP A 69 -28.95 12.33 -3.51
N ARG A 70 -27.85 12.06 -4.24
CA ARG A 70 -27.69 12.34 -5.67
C ARG A 70 -28.48 11.40 -6.59
N MET A 71 -28.95 10.26 -6.09
CA MET A 71 -29.77 9.33 -6.87
C MET A 71 -31.14 9.89 -7.25
N ALA A 72 -31.65 9.48 -8.41
CA ALA A 72 -33.01 9.77 -8.83
C ALA A 72 -34.04 9.05 -7.93
N LEU A 73 -35.27 9.57 -7.88
CA LEU A 73 -36.37 8.99 -7.07
C LEU A 73 -36.63 7.50 -7.38
N SER A 74 -36.51 7.11 -8.66
CA SER A 74 -36.65 5.73 -9.12
C SER A 74 -35.56 4.80 -8.57
N GLU A 75 -34.30 5.28 -8.53
CA GLU A 75 -33.14 4.54 -7.99
C GLU A 75 -33.18 4.45 -6.45
N LYS A 76 -33.64 5.51 -5.78
CA LYS A 76 -33.89 5.50 -4.32
C LYS A 76 -34.92 4.43 -3.97
N ARG A 77 -36.03 4.36 -4.71
CA ARG A 77 -37.07 3.33 -4.51
C ARG A 77 -36.52 1.92 -4.69
N ASN A 78 -35.68 1.69 -5.71
CA ASN A 78 -35.03 0.40 -5.93
C ASN A 78 -34.04 0.04 -4.81
N THR A 79 -33.27 1.01 -4.31
CA THR A 79 -32.33 0.80 -3.19
C THR A 79 -33.07 0.45 -1.90
N ILE A 80 -34.15 1.17 -1.58
CA ILE A 80 -35.00 0.89 -0.42
C ILE A 80 -35.68 -0.48 -0.56
N ARG A 81 -36.20 -0.80 -1.75
CA ARG A 81 -36.81 -2.12 -2.04
C ARG A 81 -35.80 -3.25 -1.90
N LYS A 82 -34.58 -3.09 -2.41
CA LYS A 82 -33.48 -4.06 -2.27
C LYS A 82 -33.09 -4.23 -0.81
N TRP A 83 -32.96 -3.14 -0.05
CA TRP A 83 -32.65 -3.20 1.38
C TRP A 83 -33.75 -3.89 2.20
N LEU A 84 -35.03 -3.60 1.94
CA LEU A 84 -36.16 -4.28 2.58
C LEU A 84 -36.16 -5.78 2.26
N ARG A 85 -35.93 -6.14 0.99
CA ARG A 85 -35.79 -7.54 0.55
C ARG A 85 -34.63 -8.23 1.25
N ASP A 86 -33.45 -7.62 1.28
CA ASP A 86 -32.25 -8.19 1.89
C ASP A 86 -32.39 -8.32 3.42
N ARG A 87 -33.16 -7.42 4.07
CA ARG A 87 -33.50 -7.51 5.49
C ARG A 87 -34.47 -8.64 5.80
N GLY A 88 -35.44 -8.89 4.91
CA GLY A 88 -36.31 -10.06 4.96
C GLY A 88 -35.54 -11.36 4.72
N ASN A 89 -34.68 -11.39 3.70
CA ASN A 89 -33.86 -12.54 3.36
C ASN A 89 -32.85 -12.90 4.46
N ARG A 90 -32.28 -11.91 5.16
CA ARG A 90 -31.41 -12.14 6.32
C ARG A 90 -32.13 -12.75 7.53
N ARG A 91 -33.44 -12.52 7.69
CA ARG A 91 -34.25 -13.17 8.73
C ARG A 91 -34.60 -14.61 8.38
N VAL A 92 -34.83 -14.90 7.10
CA VAL A 92 -35.23 -16.24 6.62
C VAL A 92 -34.02 -17.15 6.42
N SER A 93 -32.89 -16.62 5.96
CA SER A 93 -31.80 -17.45 5.45
C SER A 93 -30.84 -18.00 6.51
N GLY A 94 -30.90 -17.56 7.79
CA GLY A 94 -29.96 -18.02 8.81
C GLY A 94 -28.47 -17.91 8.42
N ASN A 95 -28.15 -17.10 7.40
CA ASN A 95 -26.85 -17.14 6.74
C ASN A 95 -25.80 -16.51 7.65
N ASN A 96 -24.98 -17.36 8.25
CA ASN A 96 -23.64 -17.04 8.77
C ASN A 96 -22.74 -16.63 7.59
N VAL A 97 -22.99 -15.47 6.98
CA VAL A 97 -21.99 -14.85 6.11
C VAL A 97 -20.76 -14.64 7.00
N PRO A 98 -19.58 -15.21 6.66
CA PRO A 98 -18.39 -15.03 7.46
C PRO A 98 -18.19 -13.54 7.72
N ARG A 99 -17.96 -13.17 8.99
CA ARG A 99 -17.62 -11.79 9.33
C ARG A 99 -16.47 -11.37 8.42
N SER A 100 -16.65 -10.25 7.71
CA SER A 100 -15.58 -9.63 6.94
C SER A 100 -14.32 -9.58 7.79
N GLU A 101 -13.24 -10.18 7.32
CA GLU A 101 -11.95 -10.22 8.04
C GLU A 101 -11.19 -8.89 7.91
N TRP A 102 -11.61 -8.03 6.98
CA TRP A 102 -10.99 -6.74 6.71
C TRP A 102 -10.83 -5.84 7.94
N PRO A 103 -11.80 -5.70 8.86
CA PRO A 103 -11.61 -4.90 10.06
C PRO A 103 -10.47 -5.42 10.95
N ALA A 104 -10.25 -6.73 11.02
CA ALA A 104 -9.14 -7.31 11.77
C ALA A 104 -7.80 -7.04 11.08
N ALA A 105 -7.77 -7.01 9.74
CA ALA A 105 -6.58 -6.61 8.99
C ALA A 105 -6.24 -5.12 9.18
N TYR A 106 -7.22 -4.21 9.10
CA TYR A 106 -6.97 -2.77 9.26
C TYR A 106 -6.69 -2.36 10.71
N TRP A 107 -7.31 -3.02 11.69
CA TRP A 107 -7.16 -2.71 13.11
C TRP A 107 -6.89 -3.99 13.92
N PRO A 108 -5.71 -4.61 13.76
CA PRO A 108 -5.36 -5.86 14.45
C PRO A 108 -5.16 -5.69 15.97
N GLY A 109 -5.20 -4.45 16.46
CA GLY A 109 -5.08 -4.12 17.87
C GLY A 109 -3.66 -3.74 18.30
N PRO A 110 -3.48 -3.38 19.58
CA PRO A 110 -2.22 -2.86 20.11
C PRO A 110 -1.13 -3.94 20.29
N SER A 111 -1.51 -5.21 20.41
CA SER A 111 -0.58 -6.34 20.53
C SER A 111 0.01 -6.79 19.19
N PHE A 112 -0.40 -6.18 18.08
CA PHE A 112 0.11 -6.51 16.76
C PHE A 112 1.54 -6.04 16.59
N VAL A 113 2.45 -6.98 16.36
CA VAL A 113 3.85 -6.68 16.04
C VAL A 113 4.00 -6.67 14.52
N PRO A 114 4.29 -5.50 13.90
CA PRO A 114 4.43 -5.43 12.47
C PRO A 114 5.65 -6.23 12.00
N PRO A 115 5.51 -7.12 11.01
CA PRO A 115 6.67 -7.69 10.33
C PRO A 115 7.61 -6.62 9.78
N LYS A 116 8.90 -6.93 9.77
CA LYS A 116 9.97 -6.03 9.33
C LYS A 116 10.90 -6.69 8.31
N ILE A 117 11.55 -5.85 7.52
CA ILE A 117 12.76 -6.16 6.73
C ILE A 117 13.98 -5.44 7.32
N GLY A 118 15.17 -5.94 7.02
CA GLY A 118 16.44 -5.25 7.29
C GLY A 118 16.71 -4.11 6.31
N GLY A 119 16.29 -4.28 5.06
CA GLY A 119 16.60 -3.38 3.95
C GLY A 119 15.88 -2.03 4.00
N LYS A 120 16.42 -1.08 3.21
CA LYS A 120 15.85 0.26 3.03
C LYS A 120 14.53 0.19 2.25
N ILE A 121 13.55 0.99 2.64
CA ILE A 121 12.28 1.16 1.90
C ILE A 121 12.25 2.54 1.26
N THR A 122 12.03 2.63 -0.05
CA THR A 122 11.79 3.90 -0.74
C THR A 122 10.29 4.09 -0.93
N VAL A 123 9.73 5.20 -0.45
CA VAL A 123 8.31 5.53 -0.59
C VAL A 123 8.17 6.71 -1.54
N LEU A 124 7.51 6.50 -2.68
CA LEU A 124 7.16 7.56 -3.63
C LEU A 124 5.73 8.04 -3.30
N LYS A 125 5.61 9.20 -2.68
CA LYS A 125 4.39 9.68 -2.02
C LYS A 125 3.79 10.89 -2.73
N ARG A 126 2.47 10.94 -2.83
CA ARG A 126 1.74 12.15 -3.25
C ARG A 126 1.63 13.15 -2.09
N PRO A 127 1.68 14.47 -2.35
CA PRO A 127 1.64 15.49 -1.30
C PRO A 127 0.34 15.43 -0.47
N ASN A 128 -0.78 15.12 -1.12
CA ASN A 128 -2.09 15.09 -0.49
C ASN A 128 -2.52 13.66 -0.16
N GLN A 129 -2.59 13.35 1.14
CA GLN A 129 -3.12 12.08 1.65
C GLN A 129 -4.50 12.28 2.27
N PRO A 130 -5.38 11.26 2.27
CA PRO A 130 -6.69 11.38 2.90
C PRO A 130 -6.58 11.67 4.40
N TYR A 131 -7.44 12.56 4.90
CA TYR A 131 -7.41 13.06 6.29
C TYR A 131 -7.69 11.98 7.35
N TYR A 132 -8.24 10.83 6.96
CA TYR A 132 -8.52 9.73 7.87
C TYR A 132 -7.33 8.80 8.10
N TYR A 133 -6.17 9.05 7.48
CA TYR A 133 -4.92 8.38 7.84
C TYR A 133 -4.26 9.07 9.04
N VAL A 134 -3.49 8.30 9.80
CA VAL A 134 -2.65 8.83 10.89
C VAL A 134 -1.63 9.82 10.33
N ASN A 135 -1.21 10.79 11.14
CA ASN A 135 -0.20 11.77 10.73
C ASN A 135 1.21 11.15 10.75
N ASP A 136 1.53 10.34 9.75
CA ASP A 136 2.85 9.73 9.56
C ASP A 136 3.43 10.10 8.18
N PRO A 137 4.56 10.82 8.11
CA PRO A 137 5.20 11.15 6.83
C PRO A 137 5.63 9.91 6.05
N HIS A 138 6.01 8.82 6.72
CA HIS A 138 6.45 7.55 6.15
C HIS A 138 5.31 6.58 5.79
N MET A 139 4.06 7.00 5.97
CA MET A 139 2.87 6.20 5.60
C MET A 139 2.80 4.83 6.29
N GLY A 140 3.35 4.71 7.50
CA GLY A 140 3.45 3.50 8.31
C GLY A 140 4.60 2.57 7.95
N TRP A 141 5.36 2.84 6.89
CA TRP A 141 6.49 2.00 6.47
C TRP A 141 7.70 2.08 7.41
N GLY A 142 7.80 3.13 8.22
CA GLY A 142 8.84 3.22 9.25
C GLY A 142 8.80 2.06 10.25
N ALA A 143 7.61 1.54 10.55
CA ALA A 143 7.45 0.37 11.42
C ALA A 143 7.79 -0.97 10.74
N ARG A 144 8.06 -0.97 9.43
CA ARG A 144 8.28 -2.16 8.59
C ARG A 144 9.73 -2.39 8.21
N THR A 145 10.65 -1.55 8.65
CA THR A 145 12.08 -1.72 8.39
C THR A 145 12.90 -1.44 9.65
N THR A 146 14.01 -2.13 9.82
CA THR A 146 15.07 -1.74 10.77
C THR A 146 16.13 -0.84 10.12
N GLY A 147 16.10 -0.72 8.79
CA GLY A 147 16.88 0.24 8.02
C GLY A 147 16.19 1.61 7.92
N LYS A 148 16.47 2.33 6.82
CA LYS A 148 15.95 3.68 6.58
C LYS A 148 14.70 3.65 5.69
N VAL A 149 13.80 4.61 5.89
CA VAL A 149 12.77 4.96 4.90
C VAL A 149 13.22 6.20 4.11
N GLU A 150 13.34 6.07 2.80
CA GLU A 150 13.62 7.18 1.88
C GLU A 150 12.31 7.69 1.28
N LEU A 151 11.87 8.87 1.69
CA LEU A 151 10.66 9.50 1.16
C LEU A 151 11.01 10.34 -0.08
N GLN A 152 10.26 10.16 -1.17
CA GLN A 152 10.32 11.03 -2.35
C GLN A 152 8.93 11.52 -2.68
N LEU A 153 8.75 12.84 -2.72
CA LEU A 153 7.48 13.44 -3.12
C LEU A 153 7.36 13.45 -4.65
N ILE A 154 6.17 13.10 -5.12
CA ILE A 154 5.78 13.20 -6.53
C ILE A 154 4.83 14.38 -6.66
N GLU A 155 5.18 15.36 -7.49
CA GLU A 155 4.42 16.59 -7.68
C GLU A 155 3.21 16.37 -8.59
N VAL A 156 2.21 15.69 -8.05
CA VAL A 156 0.96 15.37 -8.76
C VAL A 156 -0.21 16.14 -8.18
N ASN A 157 -1.02 16.72 -9.04
CA ASN A 157 -2.21 17.49 -8.67
C ASN A 157 -3.48 16.62 -8.50
N THR A 158 -3.36 15.30 -8.63
CA THR A 158 -4.48 14.37 -8.45
C THR A 158 -4.75 14.05 -6.98
N ARG A 159 -6.03 14.07 -6.58
CA ARG A 159 -6.48 13.51 -5.29
C ARG A 159 -6.67 11.99 -5.33
N LYS A 160 -6.76 11.40 -6.53
CA LYS A 160 -7.03 9.97 -6.73
C LYS A 160 -5.74 9.17 -6.84
N HIS A 161 -5.53 8.24 -5.91
CA HIS A 161 -4.43 7.28 -5.89
C HIS A 161 -4.29 6.51 -7.22
N ILE A 162 -5.41 6.03 -7.77
CA ILE A 162 -5.45 5.25 -9.02
C ILE A 162 -4.95 5.98 -10.27
N LEU A 163 -4.89 7.32 -10.24
CA LEU A 163 -4.44 8.12 -11.38
C LEU A 163 -2.93 8.31 -11.43
N LEU A 164 -2.19 7.82 -10.43
CA LEU A 164 -0.74 7.99 -10.37
C LEU A 164 -0.02 7.23 -11.51
N LEU A 165 -0.56 6.08 -11.93
CA LEU A 165 -0.02 5.29 -13.05
C LEU A 165 -0.55 5.74 -14.42
N ARG A 166 -1.21 6.89 -14.50
CA ARG A 166 -1.74 7.44 -15.76
C ARG A 166 -1.06 8.74 -16.10
N GLU A 167 -1.04 9.04 -17.40
CA GLU A 167 -0.60 10.34 -17.88
C GLU A 167 -1.47 11.48 -17.30
N PRO A 168 -0.88 12.64 -16.97
CA PRO A 168 0.54 12.98 -17.12
C PRO A 168 1.44 12.52 -15.95
N HIS A 169 0.87 11.94 -14.88
CA HIS A 169 1.55 11.69 -13.60
C HIS A 169 2.61 10.59 -13.64
N VAL A 170 2.43 9.59 -14.51
CA VAL A 170 3.32 8.44 -14.62
C VAL A 170 4.74 8.85 -15.03
N SER A 171 4.89 9.93 -15.80
CA SER A 171 6.19 10.47 -16.22
C SER A 171 7.08 10.85 -15.02
N GLN A 172 6.54 11.63 -14.08
CA GLN A 172 7.26 12.01 -12.86
C GLN A 172 7.56 10.82 -11.95
N LEU A 173 6.60 9.89 -11.83
CA LEU A 173 6.81 8.65 -11.09
C LEU A 173 7.98 7.85 -11.69
N ALA A 174 8.00 7.71 -13.02
CA ALA A 174 9.04 6.99 -13.74
C ALA A 174 10.41 7.66 -13.58
N GLU A 175 10.48 8.99 -13.59
CA GLU A 175 11.72 9.74 -13.35
C GLU A 175 12.30 9.44 -11.95
N LYS A 176 11.47 9.54 -10.90
CA LYS A 176 11.90 9.24 -9.52
C LYS A 176 12.31 7.79 -9.34
N LEU A 177 11.57 6.86 -9.95
CA LEU A 177 11.89 5.43 -9.95
C LEU A 177 13.21 5.16 -10.66
N ALA A 178 13.43 5.74 -11.84
CA ALA A 178 14.67 5.59 -12.60
C ALA A 178 15.88 6.11 -11.82
N GLY A 179 15.73 7.24 -11.11
CA GLY A 179 16.76 7.75 -10.21
C GLY A 179 17.07 6.76 -9.07
N SER A 180 16.05 6.17 -8.46
CA SER A 180 16.20 5.20 -7.38
C SER A 180 16.87 3.90 -7.85
N LEU A 181 16.54 3.43 -9.06
CA LEU A 181 17.19 2.29 -9.71
C LEU A 181 18.66 2.56 -10.02
N ARG A 182 18.99 3.73 -10.59
CA ARG A 182 20.39 4.13 -10.84
C ARG A 182 21.21 4.14 -9.56
N ARG A 183 20.70 4.76 -8.49
CA ARG A 183 21.38 4.79 -7.18
C ARG A 183 21.54 3.40 -6.58
N ALA A 184 20.64 2.46 -6.82
CA ALA A 184 20.74 1.10 -6.31
C ALA A 184 21.81 0.28 -7.07
N ARG A 185 21.83 0.38 -8.41
CA ARG A 185 22.81 -0.30 -9.26
C ARG A 185 24.25 0.18 -9.04
N MET A 186 24.44 1.47 -8.77
CA MET A 186 25.77 2.02 -8.47
C MET A 186 26.35 1.43 -7.18
N ARG A 187 25.55 1.34 -6.10
CA ARG A 187 25.99 0.73 -4.82
C ARG A 187 26.38 -0.73 -4.98
N ASP A 188 25.59 -1.48 -5.74
CA ASP A 188 25.87 -2.88 -6.08
C ASP A 188 27.21 -3.02 -6.82
N SER A 189 27.44 -2.18 -7.84
CA SER A 189 28.70 -2.17 -8.59
C SER A 189 29.92 -1.84 -7.70
N GLU A 190 29.79 -0.89 -6.78
CA GLU A 190 30.84 -0.52 -5.82
C GLU A 190 31.15 -1.66 -4.83
N GLN A 191 30.13 -2.37 -4.33
CA GLN A 191 30.32 -3.53 -3.45
C GLN A 191 31.04 -4.70 -4.15
N VAL A 192 30.70 -4.97 -5.41
CA VAL A 192 31.38 -6.01 -6.20
C VAL A 192 32.86 -5.67 -6.39
N ILE A 193 33.18 -4.42 -6.74
CA ILE A 193 34.57 -3.97 -6.90
C ILE A 193 35.33 -4.05 -5.57
N ALA A 194 34.74 -3.59 -4.47
CA ALA A 194 35.39 -3.62 -3.15
C ALA A 194 35.73 -5.05 -2.68
N THR A 195 34.83 -6.00 -2.96
CA THR A 195 35.03 -7.42 -2.63
C THR A 195 36.15 -8.03 -3.47
N ALA A 196 36.23 -7.69 -4.75
CA ALA A 196 37.28 -8.18 -5.66
C ALA A 196 38.68 -7.64 -5.35
N VAL A 197 38.80 -6.47 -4.72
CA VAL A 197 40.10 -5.87 -4.34
C VAL A 197 40.65 -6.46 -3.02
N HIS A 198 39.79 -7.05 -2.18
CA HIS A 198 40.18 -7.65 -0.89
C HIS A 198 40.26 -9.18 -0.91
N SER A 199 40.13 -9.79 -2.09
CA SER A 199 40.26 -11.24 -2.33
C SER A 199 41.57 -11.55 -3.06
#